data_AF-A0AAU1DYI6-F1
#
_entry.id   AF-A0AAU1DYI6-F1
#
_cell.length_a   1.000
_cell.length_b   1.000
_cell.length_c   1.000
_cell.angle_alpha   90.00
_cell.angle_beta   90.00
_cell.angle_gamma   90.00
#
_symmetry.space_group_name_H-M   'P 1'
#
loop_
_entity.id
_entity.type
_entity.pdbx_description
1 polymer ?
#
loop_
_entity_poly.entity_id
_entity_poly.type
_entity_poly.pdbx_seq_one_letter_code
_entity_poly.pdbx_strand_id
1 'polypeptide(L)'
;MPTVTVVITILLARSKFPSDAPTSSLINHYLAGAGIASGIIVVPPAVLALTAYVLAPSMRYLFERLLLYPLFGAAALVFLFLAVTIWEPDPDTSASGASTAASLVDAAATSALVASGIIVIATGILASNFWLTLYFDSRRCHPYDHITLFLLGTAAAIRRERRRWHDDRQVTRWRGSLEIVAIQVERDASLSRRTGIAEGSAHVELREEALRIAAVVRSHKRALAEAHSPGHVDAVVVSLVDGLTAFCAGDRTALLANAPDQVAPRVNRFTRAALRAVPAAVLIAAGILLPLIPAVAHSGLASNLRWYLIVIGVIMFITTREDLVTKISEAVAKVLLK
;
A
#
# COMPACT_ATOMS: atom_id res chain seq x y z
N MET A 1 17.53 15.00 0.16
CA MET A 1 17.04 14.20 -0.97
C MET A 1 16.85 15.00 -2.26
N PRO A 2 16.21 16.20 -2.33
CA PRO A 2 16.06 16.91 -3.60
C PRO A 2 17.39 17.38 -4.22
N THR A 3 18.41 17.61 -3.39
CA THR A 3 19.75 18.04 -3.83
C THR A 3 20.53 16.94 -4.57
N VAL A 4 20.34 15.66 -4.19
CA VAL A 4 21.06 14.53 -4.83
C VAL A 4 20.49 14.26 -6.22
N THR A 5 19.17 14.37 -6.39
CA THR A 5 18.51 14.24 -7.69
C THR A 5 18.97 15.33 -8.66
N VAL A 6 19.05 16.59 -8.20
CA VAL A 6 19.51 17.73 -9.02
C VAL A 6 20.96 17.54 -9.47
N VAL A 7 21.84 17.03 -8.61
CA VAL A 7 23.26 16.81 -8.96
C VAL A 7 23.43 15.71 -10.01
N ILE A 8 22.65 14.63 -9.93
CA ILE A 8 22.69 13.54 -10.93
C ILE A 8 22.14 14.00 -12.27
N THR A 9 21.05 14.78 -12.30
CA THR A 9 20.51 15.35 -13.55
C THR A 9 21.48 16.33 -14.19
N ILE A 10 22.20 17.14 -13.39
CA ILE A 10 23.22 18.07 -13.90
C ILE A 10 24.45 17.31 -14.43
N LEU A 11 24.86 16.22 -13.77
CA LEU A 11 25.97 15.38 -14.23
C LEU A 11 25.65 14.65 -15.55
N LEU A 12 24.44 14.11 -15.68
CA LEU A 12 23.97 13.49 -16.93
C LEU A 12 23.78 14.52 -18.05
N ALA A 13 23.31 15.73 -17.74
CA ALA A 13 23.17 16.81 -18.71
C ALA A 13 24.51 17.41 -19.17
N ARG A 14 25.62 17.19 -18.44
CA ARG A 14 26.95 17.72 -18.77
C ARG A 14 27.91 16.72 -19.40
N SER A 15 27.61 15.43 -19.44
CA SER A 15 28.47 14.46 -20.12
C SER A 15 28.34 14.64 -21.63
N LYS A 16 29.31 15.31 -22.25
CA LYS A 16 29.50 15.31 -23.71
C LYS A 16 29.96 13.91 -24.12
N PHE A 17 29.09 13.15 -24.77
CA PHE A 17 29.47 11.86 -25.32
C PHE A 17 30.20 12.04 -26.66
N PRO A 18 31.35 11.36 -26.88
CA PRO A 18 32.00 11.33 -28.17
C PRO A 18 31.13 10.56 -29.18
N SER A 19 30.82 11.19 -30.31
CA SER A 19 29.91 10.68 -31.35
C SER A 19 30.38 9.38 -32.02
N ASP A 20 31.66 9.02 -31.87
CA ASP A 20 32.29 7.98 -32.67
C ASP A 20 32.56 6.69 -31.88
N ALA A 21 32.02 6.58 -30.66
CA ALA A 21 32.25 5.43 -29.80
C ALA A 21 31.39 4.22 -30.23
N PRO A 22 31.96 3.00 -30.33
CA PRO A 22 31.19 1.80 -30.67
C PRO A 22 30.08 1.56 -29.63
N THR A 23 28.91 1.12 -30.08
CA THR A 23 27.68 0.97 -29.27
C THR A 23 27.91 0.11 -28.01
N SER A 24 28.81 -0.87 -28.08
CA SER A 24 29.21 -1.71 -26.94
C SER A 24 29.95 -0.95 -25.84
N SER A 25 30.74 0.07 -26.18
CA SER A 25 31.46 0.87 -25.18
C SER A 25 30.54 1.87 -24.49
N LEU A 26 29.54 2.38 -25.20
CA LEU A 26 28.50 3.25 -24.63
C LEU A 26 27.65 2.49 -23.60
N ILE A 27 27.18 1.29 -23.93
CA ILE A 27 26.42 0.44 -22.99
C ILE A 27 27.23 0.15 -21.72
N ASN A 28 28.52 -0.17 -21.85
CA ASN A 28 29.39 -0.42 -20.70
C ASN A 28 29.61 0.84 -19.85
N HIS A 29 29.70 2.03 -20.45
CA HIS A 29 29.79 3.29 -19.70
C HIS A 29 28.48 3.63 -18.98
N TYR A 30 27.32 3.36 -19.61
CA TYR A 30 26.02 3.55 -18.98
C TYR A 30 25.79 2.58 -17.82
N LEU A 31 26.15 1.30 -17.98
CA LEU A 31 26.06 0.30 -16.92
C LEU A 31 27.02 0.63 -15.77
N ALA A 32 28.24 1.08 -16.06
CA ALA A 32 29.20 1.51 -15.05
C ALA A 32 28.72 2.75 -14.30
N GLY A 33 28.22 3.77 -15.01
CA GLY A 33 27.68 4.99 -14.42
C GLY A 33 26.44 4.73 -13.55
N ALA A 34 25.52 3.90 -14.04
CA ALA A 34 24.34 3.46 -13.28
C ALA A 34 24.76 2.65 -12.05
N GLY A 35 25.73 1.74 -12.17
CA GLY A 35 26.26 0.97 -11.05
C GLY A 35 26.90 1.85 -9.97
N ILE A 36 27.70 2.84 -10.36
CA ILE A 36 28.35 3.79 -9.44
C ILE A 36 27.31 4.69 -8.76
N ALA A 37 26.35 5.23 -9.52
CA ALA A 37 25.27 6.05 -8.97
C ALA A 37 24.39 5.26 -7.99
N SER A 38 24.05 4.01 -8.35
CA SER A 38 23.31 3.08 -7.47
C SER A 38 24.09 2.80 -6.18
N GLY A 39 25.40 2.53 -6.30
CA GLY A 39 26.28 2.30 -5.16
C GLY A 39 26.33 3.50 -4.22
N ILE A 40 26.52 4.72 -4.74
CA ILE A 40 26.59 5.94 -3.93
C ILE A 40 25.25 6.25 -3.24
N ILE A 41 24.12 5.85 -3.83
CA ILE A 41 22.79 6.11 -3.26
C ILE A 41 22.37 5.05 -2.25
N VAL A 42 22.70 3.78 -2.49
CA VAL A 42 22.25 2.64 -1.67
C VAL A 42 23.21 2.34 -0.52
N VAL A 43 24.53 2.46 -0.75
CA VAL A 43 25.54 2.04 0.23
C VAL A 43 25.51 2.90 1.50
N PRO A 44 25.49 4.24 1.45
CA PRO A 44 25.45 5.05 2.67
C PRO A 44 24.23 4.78 3.57
N PRO A 45 22.97 4.74 3.08
CA PRO A 45 21.83 4.42 3.93
C PRO A 45 21.80 2.95 4.37
N ALA A 46 22.34 2.02 3.58
CA ALA A 46 22.48 0.63 4.02
C ALA A 46 23.52 0.50 5.16
N VAL A 47 24.65 1.19 5.08
CA VAL A 47 25.67 1.23 6.14
C VAL A 47 25.15 1.93 7.39
N LEU A 48 24.41 3.03 7.25
CA LEU A 48 23.75 3.73 8.35
C LEU A 48 22.66 2.86 9.01
N ALA A 49 21.88 2.14 8.20
CA ALA A 49 20.89 1.20 8.71
C ALA A 49 21.55 0.02 9.44
N LEU A 50 22.64 -0.52 8.91
CA LEU A 50 23.38 -1.63 9.51
C LEU A 50 24.07 -1.22 10.82
N THR A 51 24.75 -0.07 10.83
CA THR A 51 25.41 0.45 12.05
C THR A 51 24.38 0.75 13.14
N ALA A 52 23.28 1.42 12.79
CA ALA A 52 22.24 1.71 13.76
C ALA A 52 21.42 0.47 14.17
N TYR A 53 21.31 -0.56 13.32
CA TYR A 53 20.78 -1.89 13.68
C TYR A 53 21.64 -2.57 14.75
N VAL A 54 22.97 -2.48 14.64
CA VAL A 54 23.90 -3.04 15.64
C VAL A 54 23.86 -2.24 16.96
N LEU A 55 23.69 -0.92 16.89
CA LEU A 55 23.69 -0.03 18.06
C LEU A 55 22.35 0.02 18.81
N ALA A 56 21.20 -0.25 18.16
CA ALA A 56 19.88 -0.15 18.78
C ALA A 56 18.94 -1.32 18.38
N PRO A 57 19.08 -2.50 19.02
CA PRO A 57 18.28 -3.70 18.71
C PRO A 57 16.76 -3.50 18.88
N SER A 58 16.35 -2.58 19.74
CA SER A 58 14.93 -2.24 19.98
C SER A 58 14.26 -1.53 18.79
N MET A 59 15.03 -1.11 17.78
CA MET A 59 14.55 -0.40 16.58
C MET A 59 14.53 -1.31 15.35
N ARG A 60 14.74 -2.62 15.50
CA ARG A 60 14.86 -3.61 14.41
C ARG A 60 13.75 -3.51 13.35
N TYR A 61 12.50 -3.37 13.80
CA TYR A 61 11.33 -3.25 12.94
C TYR A 61 11.27 -1.90 12.18
N LEU A 62 11.79 -0.84 12.79
CA LEU A 62 11.91 0.48 12.18
C LEU A 62 12.98 0.42 11.08
N PHE A 63 14.10 -0.27 11.33
CA PHE A 63 15.20 -0.43 10.36
C PHE A 63 14.85 -1.28 9.15
N GLU A 64 14.18 -2.43 9.32
CA GLU A 64 13.72 -3.25 8.20
C GLU A 64 12.81 -2.44 7.24
N ARG A 65 11.97 -1.56 7.79
CA ARG A 65 11.10 -0.69 7.00
C ARG A 65 11.81 0.56 6.48
N LEU A 66 12.79 1.09 7.21
CA LEU A 66 13.63 2.21 6.76
C LEU A 66 14.55 1.80 5.60
N LEU A 67 14.99 0.53 5.55
CA LEU A 67 15.74 -0.07 4.45
C LEU A 67 14.91 -0.21 3.16
N LEU A 68 13.58 -0.29 3.25
CA LEU A 68 12.72 -0.25 2.07
C LEU A 68 12.75 1.11 1.36
N TYR A 69 13.11 2.20 2.05
CA TYR A 69 13.21 3.55 1.47
C TYR A 69 14.33 3.72 0.44
N PRO A 70 15.60 3.39 0.73
CA PRO A 70 16.65 3.44 -0.27
C PRO A 70 16.43 2.40 -1.36
N LEU A 71 15.76 1.27 -1.05
CA LEU A 71 15.46 0.24 -2.05
C LEU A 71 14.40 0.70 -3.06
N PHE A 72 13.30 1.30 -2.58
CA PHE A 72 12.29 1.92 -3.46
C PHE A 72 12.84 3.17 -4.17
N GLY A 73 13.63 4.00 -3.48
CA GLY A 73 14.26 5.18 -4.06
C GLY A 73 15.28 4.82 -5.15
N ALA A 74 16.11 3.79 -4.92
CA ALA A 74 17.05 3.28 -5.91
C ALA A 74 16.32 2.60 -7.08
N ALA A 75 15.29 1.79 -6.80
CA ALA A 75 14.47 1.20 -7.87
C ALA A 75 13.83 2.28 -8.74
N ALA A 76 13.31 3.35 -8.14
CA ALA A 76 12.73 4.48 -8.86
C ALA A 76 13.77 5.26 -9.69
N LEU A 77 14.99 5.44 -9.17
CA LEU A 77 16.08 6.10 -9.91
C LEU A 77 16.60 5.24 -11.06
N VAL A 78 16.70 3.91 -10.88
CA VAL A 78 17.02 2.97 -11.97
C VAL A 78 15.93 3.01 -13.03
N PHE A 79 14.66 3.09 -12.64
CA PHE A 79 13.54 3.20 -13.56
C PHE A 79 13.54 4.53 -14.34
N LEU A 80 13.83 5.64 -13.65
CA LEU A 80 13.97 6.97 -14.26
C LEU A 80 15.17 6.99 -15.23
N PHE A 81 16.29 6.40 -14.84
CA PHE A 81 17.48 6.30 -15.69
C PHE A 81 17.19 5.48 -16.95
N LEU A 82 16.55 4.32 -16.82
CA LEU A 82 16.11 3.52 -17.97
C LEU A 82 15.18 4.31 -18.89
N ALA A 83 14.22 5.04 -18.32
CA ALA A 83 13.31 5.89 -19.11
C ALA A 83 14.05 6.99 -19.87
N VAL A 84 15.09 7.60 -19.29
CA VAL A 84 15.92 8.63 -19.95
C VAL A 84 16.84 8.02 -21.00
N THR A 85 17.46 6.87 -20.75
CA THR A 85 18.33 6.22 -21.74
C THR A 85 17.56 5.63 -22.93
N ILE A 86 16.28 5.27 -22.74
CA ILE A 86 15.40 4.83 -23.83
C ILE A 86 14.84 6.04 -24.61
N TRP A 87 14.88 7.24 -24.03
CA TRP A 87 14.33 8.46 -24.65
C TRP A 87 15.14 8.96 -25.84
N GLU A 88 16.45 8.69 -25.90
CA GLU A 88 17.34 9.33 -26.86
C GLU A 88 16.92 8.95 -28.30
N PRO A 89 16.27 9.87 -29.05
CA PRO A 89 15.73 9.54 -30.36
C PRO A 89 16.92 9.40 -31.32
N ASP A 90 16.96 8.30 -32.06
CA ASP A 90 17.98 8.06 -33.07
C ASP A 90 17.95 9.21 -34.09
N PRO A 91 18.99 10.07 -34.17
CA PRO A 91 18.94 11.31 -34.96
C PRO A 91 18.67 11.06 -36.44
N ASP A 92 19.04 9.88 -36.94
CA ASP A 92 18.92 9.50 -38.35
C ASP A 92 17.50 9.04 -38.75
N THR A 93 16.62 8.74 -37.79
CA THR A 93 15.23 8.32 -38.08
C THR A 93 14.34 9.46 -38.60
N SER A 94 14.80 10.71 -38.51
CA SER A 94 14.13 11.90 -39.02
C SER A 94 14.27 12.09 -40.55
N ALA A 95 15.16 11.35 -41.21
CA ALA A 95 15.47 11.53 -42.64
C ALA A 95 14.65 10.65 -43.60
N SER A 96 13.94 9.62 -43.12
CA SER A 96 13.12 8.73 -43.97
C SER A 96 11.63 8.87 -43.63
N GLY A 97 10.83 9.32 -44.60
CA GLY A 97 9.40 9.68 -44.43
C GLY A 97 8.43 8.53 -44.09
N ALA A 98 8.90 7.40 -43.55
CA ALA A 98 8.12 6.21 -43.23
C ALA A 98 7.90 5.96 -41.72
N SER A 99 8.36 6.83 -40.82
CA SER A 99 8.51 6.50 -39.38
C SER A 99 7.53 7.16 -38.41
N THR A 100 6.50 7.90 -38.85
CA THR A 100 5.55 8.60 -37.96
C THR A 100 4.79 7.70 -37.00
N ALA A 101 4.49 6.45 -37.40
CA ALA A 101 3.83 5.49 -36.52
C ALA A 101 4.79 4.92 -35.45
N ALA A 102 6.05 4.68 -35.80
CA ALA A 102 7.06 4.15 -34.88
C ALA A 102 7.46 5.18 -33.82
N SER A 103 7.65 6.45 -34.21
CA SER A 103 7.97 7.53 -33.28
C SER A 103 6.85 7.83 -32.29
N LEU A 104 5.58 7.66 -32.69
CA LEU A 104 4.45 7.77 -31.77
C LEU A 104 4.41 6.64 -30.74
N VAL A 105 4.78 5.41 -31.13
CA VAL A 105 4.83 4.26 -30.22
C VAL A 105 5.96 4.42 -29.20
N ASP A 106 7.14 4.89 -29.61
CA ASP A 106 8.26 5.11 -28.71
C ASP A 106 8.01 6.29 -27.74
N ALA A 107 7.41 7.38 -28.22
CA ALA A 107 6.97 8.49 -27.37
C ALA A 107 5.89 8.06 -26.36
N ALA A 108 4.97 7.17 -26.76
CA ALA A 108 3.96 6.60 -25.86
C ALA A 108 4.59 5.66 -24.82
N ALA A 109 5.56 4.82 -25.21
CA ALA A 109 6.24 3.90 -24.30
C ALA A 109 7.08 4.63 -23.24
N THR A 110 7.81 5.66 -23.65
CA THR A 110 8.63 6.51 -22.76
C THR A 110 7.78 7.33 -21.79
N SER A 111 6.71 7.97 -22.27
CA SER A 111 5.77 8.69 -21.39
C SER A 111 5.09 7.77 -20.38
N ALA A 112 4.73 6.54 -20.77
CA ALA A 112 4.18 5.53 -19.87
C ALA A 112 5.19 5.09 -18.78
N LEU A 113 6.47 4.90 -19.14
CA LEU A 113 7.52 4.58 -18.18
C LEU A 113 7.72 5.70 -17.16
N VAL A 114 7.83 6.94 -17.61
CA VAL A 114 7.98 8.11 -16.71
C VAL A 114 6.77 8.24 -15.78
N ALA A 115 5.55 8.14 -16.33
CA ALA A 115 4.33 8.20 -15.52
C ALA A 115 4.28 7.08 -14.47
N SER A 116 4.67 5.85 -14.83
CA SER A 116 4.71 4.73 -13.89
C SER A 116 5.74 4.94 -12.77
N GLY A 117 6.92 5.49 -13.08
CA GLY A 117 7.94 5.84 -12.09
C GLY A 117 7.46 6.90 -11.09
N ILE A 118 6.78 7.95 -11.58
CA ILE A 118 6.17 8.99 -10.72
C ILE A 118 5.12 8.38 -9.78
N ILE A 119 4.25 7.49 -10.29
CA ILE A 119 3.21 6.83 -9.49
C ILE A 119 3.85 5.96 -8.39
N VAL A 120 4.89 5.19 -8.71
CA VAL A 120 5.60 4.36 -7.72
C VAL A 120 6.25 5.22 -6.64
N ILE A 121 6.93 6.31 -7.00
CA ILE A 121 7.53 7.25 -6.03
C ILE A 121 6.46 7.89 -5.15
N ALA A 122 5.40 8.44 -5.75
CA ALA A 122 4.35 9.12 -5.02
C ALA A 122 3.63 8.18 -4.05
N THR A 123 3.35 6.94 -4.47
CA THR A 123 2.72 5.91 -3.64
C THR A 123 3.65 5.49 -2.50
N GLY A 124 4.95 5.33 -2.77
CA GLY A 124 5.95 5.03 -1.75
C GLY A 124 6.08 6.13 -0.69
N ILE A 125 6.11 7.40 -1.10
CA ILE A 125 6.17 8.56 -0.19
C ILE A 125 4.90 8.64 0.67
N LEU A 126 3.72 8.45 0.07
CA LEU A 126 2.45 8.48 0.80
C LEU A 126 2.36 7.34 1.82
N ALA A 127 2.67 6.11 1.41
CA ALA A 127 2.70 4.95 2.31
C ALA A 127 3.70 5.14 3.46
N SER A 128 4.86 5.73 3.15
CA SER A 128 5.88 6.12 4.13
C SER A 128 5.38 7.15 5.13
N ASN A 129 4.87 8.28 4.65
CA ASN A 129 4.43 9.37 5.53
C ASN A 129 3.32 8.88 6.44
N PHE A 130 2.38 8.11 5.88
CA PHE A 130 1.33 7.45 6.64
C PHE A 130 1.90 6.47 7.68
N TRP A 131 2.93 5.71 7.34
CA TRP A 131 3.56 4.81 8.31
C TRP A 131 4.32 5.56 9.41
N LEU A 132 5.09 6.60 9.06
CA LEU A 132 5.85 7.41 10.01
C LEU A 132 4.92 8.13 10.98
N THR A 133 3.83 8.73 10.50
CA THR A 133 2.83 9.34 11.39
C THR A 133 2.26 8.30 12.34
N LEU A 134 1.81 7.15 11.82
CA LEU A 134 1.30 6.06 12.65
C LEU A 134 2.33 5.52 13.65
N TYR A 135 3.60 5.49 13.28
CA TYR A 135 4.69 5.04 14.14
C TYR A 135 4.97 6.03 15.27
N PHE A 136 5.13 7.31 14.96
CA PHE A 136 5.37 8.34 15.95
C PHE A 136 4.17 8.53 16.89
N ASP A 137 2.96 8.48 16.34
CA ASP A 137 1.72 8.52 17.14
C ASP A 137 1.67 7.32 18.09
N SER A 138 2.04 6.12 17.62
CA SER A 138 2.04 4.93 18.48
C SER A 138 3.02 5.01 19.66
N ARG A 139 4.07 5.83 19.57
CA ARG A 139 5.07 6.03 20.64
C ARG A 139 4.76 7.21 21.56
N ARG A 140 4.12 8.27 21.06
CA ARG A 140 3.88 9.49 21.83
C ARG A 140 2.51 9.51 22.50
N CYS A 141 1.54 8.82 21.93
CA CYS A 141 0.17 8.80 22.44
C CYS A 141 -0.12 7.50 23.20
N HIS A 142 -1.04 7.55 24.14
CA HIS A 142 -1.64 6.35 24.71
C HIS A 142 -2.38 5.59 23.58
N PRO A 143 -2.36 4.24 23.54
CA PRO A 143 -2.94 3.50 22.43
C PRO A 143 -4.45 3.74 22.26
N TYR A 144 -5.12 4.17 23.33
CA TYR A 144 -6.53 4.51 23.31
C TYR A 144 -6.81 5.99 23.01
N ASP A 145 -5.83 6.89 22.96
CA ASP A 145 -6.07 8.33 22.76
C ASP A 145 -6.87 8.60 21.48
N HIS A 146 -6.50 7.91 20.40
CA HIS A 146 -7.19 8.07 19.13
C HIS A 146 -8.64 7.53 19.20
N ILE A 147 -8.86 6.39 19.86
CA ILE A 147 -10.21 5.86 20.08
C ILE A 147 -11.02 6.85 20.92
N THR A 148 -10.45 7.34 22.01
CA THR A 148 -11.02 8.30 22.94
C THR A 148 -11.44 9.58 22.23
N LEU A 149 -10.56 10.19 21.44
CA LEU A 149 -10.87 11.42 20.69
C LEU A 149 -11.99 11.21 19.67
N PHE A 150 -11.98 10.09 18.94
CA PHE A 150 -13.03 9.78 17.96
C PHE A 150 -14.38 9.46 18.62
N LEU A 151 -14.37 8.73 19.73
CA LEU A 151 -15.55 8.39 20.51
C LEU A 151 -16.16 9.65 21.13
N LEU A 152 -15.34 10.52 21.74
CA LEU A 152 -15.75 11.82 22.28
C LEU A 152 -16.33 12.72 21.18
N GLY A 153 -15.65 12.83 20.04
CA GLY A 153 -16.11 13.62 18.90
C GLY A 153 -17.46 13.12 18.38
N THR A 154 -17.64 11.80 18.29
CA THR A 154 -18.89 11.16 17.84
C THR A 154 -20.02 11.38 18.85
N ALA A 155 -19.77 11.16 20.14
CA ALA A 155 -20.74 11.39 21.20
C ALA A 155 -21.17 12.87 21.27
N ALA A 156 -20.21 13.79 21.17
CA ALA A 156 -20.49 15.22 21.14
C ALA A 156 -21.30 15.64 19.91
N ALA A 157 -20.99 15.09 18.73
CA ALA A 157 -21.75 15.35 17.51
C ALA A 157 -23.20 14.87 17.63
N ILE A 158 -23.42 13.62 18.08
CA ILE A 158 -24.76 13.06 18.31
C ILE A 158 -25.53 13.93 19.32
N ARG A 159 -24.90 14.31 20.44
CA ARG A 159 -25.53 15.12 21.49
C ARG A 159 -25.95 16.51 20.99
N ARG A 160 -25.10 17.18 20.20
CA ARG A 160 -25.39 18.50 19.61
C ARG A 160 -26.53 18.44 18.61
N GLU A 161 -26.56 17.39 17.80
CA GLU A 161 -27.54 17.20 16.73
C GLU A 161 -28.79 16.43 17.18
N ARG A 162 -28.92 16.07 18.48
CA ARG A 162 -29.98 15.21 19.03
C ARG A 162 -31.40 15.64 18.67
N ARG A 163 -31.64 16.93 18.44
CA ARG A 163 -32.97 17.47 18.07
C ARG A 163 -33.43 16.98 16.69
N ARG A 164 -32.49 16.52 15.85
CA ARG A 164 -32.72 15.98 14.50
C ARG A 164 -32.77 14.46 14.47
N TRP A 165 -33.11 13.82 15.59
CA TRP A 165 -33.18 12.34 15.68
C TRP A 165 -34.19 11.71 14.72
N HIS A 166 -35.20 12.46 14.30
CA HIS A 166 -36.22 12.02 13.33
C HIS A 166 -35.79 12.14 11.86
N ASP A 167 -34.62 12.73 11.58
CA ASP A 167 -34.09 12.85 10.22
C ASP A 167 -33.23 11.61 9.87
N ASP A 168 -33.72 10.78 8.96
CA ASP A 168 -33.06 9.57 8.49
C ASP A 168 -31.64 9.82 7.95
N ARG A 169 -31.41 10.97 7.31
CA ARG A 169 -30.07 11.33 6.80
C ARG A 169 -29.10 11.54 7.96
N GLN A 170 -29.58 12.20 9.00
CA GLN A 170 -28.80 12.48 10.20
C GLN A 170 -28.49 11.18 10.97
N VAL A 171 -29.49 10.31 11.15
CA VAL A 171 -29.30 9.00 11.78
C VAL A 171 -28.33 8.14 10.97
N THR A 172 -28.43 8.14 9.64
CA THR A 172 -27.48 7.43 8.75
C THR A 172 -26.06 7.96 8.91
N ARG A 173 -25.88 9.28 9.03
CA ARG A 173 -24.57 9.90 9.30
C ARG A 173 -23.99 9.44 10.64
N TRP A 174 -24.79 9.47 11.72
CA TRP A 174 -24.35 8.99 13.04
C TRP A 174 -23.96 7.51 13.02
N ARG A 175 -24.75 6.66 12.36
CA ARG A 175 -24.45 5.24 12.17
C ARG A 175 -23.15 5.02 11.39
N GLY A 176 -22.87 5.87 10.41
CA GLY A 176 -21.60 5.90 9.68
C GLY A 176 -20.42 6.25 10.59
N SER A 177 -20.55 7.31 11.39
CA SER A 177 -19.54 7.69 12.38
C SER A 177 -19.27 6.59 13.41
N LEU A 178 -20.31 5.93 13.94
CA LEU A 178 -20.14 4.79 14.85
C LEU A 178 -19.45 3.59 14.19
N GLU A 179 -19.68 3.34 12.90
CA GLU A 179 -18.95 2.28 12.19
C GLU A 179 -17.46 2.62 12.07
N ILE A 180 -17.12 3.88 11.79
CA ILE A 180 -15.73 4.35 11.74
C ILE A 180 -15.07 4.16 13.11
N VAL A 181 -15.73 4.56 14.20
CA VAL A 181 -15.25 4.35 15.57
C VAL A 181 -15.05 2.86 15.85
N ALA A 182 -16.01 2.00 15.50
CA ALA A 182 -15.89 0.56 15.70
C ALA A 182 -14.68 -0.03 14.94
N ILE A 183 -14.49 0.35 13.67
CA ILE A 183 -13.31 -0.06 12.88
C ILE A 183 -12.01 0.40 13.55
N GLN A 184 -12.02 1.62 14.10
CA GLN A 184 -10.86 2.16 14.81
C GLN A 184 -10.56 1.36 16.09
N VAL A 185 -11.60 1.00 16.85
CA VAL A 185 -11.48 0.14 18.04
C VAL A 185 -10.89 -1.21 17.67
N GLU A 186 -11.40 -1.89 16.64
CA GLU A 186 -10.83 -3.19 16.19
C GLU A 186 -9.34 -3.09 15.87
N ARG A 187 -8.95 -1.98 15.23
CA ARG A 187 -7.57 -1.77 14.81
C ARG A 187 -6.66 -1.44 15.97
N ASP A 188 -7.02 -0.46 16.78
CA ASP A 188 -6.13 0.14 17.77
C ASP A 188 -6.19 -0.58 19.13
N ALA A 189 -7.36 -1.09 19.54
CA ALA A 189 -7.49 -1.84 20.80
C ALA A 189 -6.88 -3.25 20.72
N SER A 190 -6.62 -3.77 19.51
CA SER A 190 -5.87 -5.02 19.34
C SER A 190 -4.41 -4.92 19.80
N LEU A 191 -3.89 -3.70 20.00
CA LEU A 191 -2.51 -3.39 20.36
C LEU A 191 -1.46 -4.07 19.47
N SER A 192 -1.86 -4.57 18.30
CA SER A 192 -1.04 -5.33 17.34
C SER A 192 0.24 -4.61 16.90
N ARG A 193 0.28 -3.28 17.02
CA ARG A 193 1.45 -2.46 16.70
C ARG A 193 2.49 -2.43 17.83
N ARG A 194 2.09 -2.70 19.06
CA ARG A 194 2.94 -2.67 20.26
C ARG A 194 3.35 -4.07 20.69
N THR A 195 2.45 -5.03 20.61
CA THR A 195 2.75 -6.46 20.80
C THR A 195 3.37 -6.97 19.50
N GLY A 196 4.68 -7.23 19.49
CA GLY A 196 5.35 -7.76 18.30
C GLY A 196 4.80 -9.12 17.85
N ILE A 197 5.22 -9.59 16.68
CA ILE A 197 4.76 -10.86 16.07
C ILE A 197 5.12 -12.10 16.92
N ALA A 198 6.02 -11.96 17.90
CA ALA A 198 6.56 -13.06 18.70
C ALA A 198 5.57 -13.64 19.75
N GLU A 199 4.53 -12.91 20.13
CA GLU A 199 3.57 -13.31 21.19
C GLU A 199 2.20 -13.68 20.60
N GLY A 200 2.15 -14.83 19.91
CA GLY A 200 0.99 -15.23 19.11
C GLY A 200 -0.32 -15.38 19.89
N SER A 201 -0.32 -15.92 21.11
CA SER A 201 -1.55 -16.15 21.89
C SER A 201 -2.14 -14.87 22.47
N ALA A 202 -1.32 -14.03 23.11
CA ALA A 202 -1.75 -12.74 23.65
C ALA A 202 -2.31 -11.82 22.55
N HIS A 203 -1.74 -11.88 21.35
CA HIS A 203 -2.25 -11.12 20.21
C HIS A 203 -3.63 -11.61 19.74
N VAL A 204 -3.91 -12.92 19.81
CA VAL A 204 -5.24 -13.46 19.46
C VAL A 204 -6.27 -12.99 20.48
N GLU A 205 -5.96 -13.09 21.77
CA GLU A 205 -6.85 -12.64 22.85
C GLU A 205 -7.17 -11.15 22.72
N LEU A 206 -6.16 -10.29 22.61
CA LEU A 206 -6.35 -8.83 22.46
C LEU A 206 -7.16 -8.46 21.21
N ARG A 207 -6.99 -9.24 20.13
CA ARG A 207 -7.75 -9.05 18.90
C ARG A 207 -9.21 -9.45 19.08
N GLU A 208 -9.48 -10.57 19.73
CA GLU A 208 -10.84 -11.00 20.05
C GLU A 208 -11.52 -9.97 20.97
N GLU A 209 -10.80 -9.47 21.96
CA GLU A 209 -11.20 -8.35 22.80
C GLU A 209 -11.64 -7.12 21.99
N ALA A 210 -10.77 -6.68 21.08
CA ALA A 210 -11.01 -5.51 20.26
C ALA A 210 -12.26 -5.69 19.38
N LEU A 211 -12.47 -6.92 18.85
CA LEU A 211 -13.68 -7.28 18.10
C LEU A 211 -14.93 -7.22 18.98
N ARG A 212 -14.85 -7.73 20.22
CA ARG A 212 -15.94 -7.70 21.20
C ARG A 212 -16.32 -6.26 21.56
N ILE A 213 -15.36 -5.41 21.88
CA ILE A 213 -15.61 -4.00 22.21
C ILE A 213 -16.16 -3.25 20.99
N ALA A 214 -15.63 -3.50 19.80
CA ALA A 214 -16.16 -2.92 18.58
C ALA A 214 -17.60 -3.38 18.26
N ALA A 215 -17.96 -4.61 18.61
CA ALA A 215 -19.34 -5.08 18.48
C ALA A 215 -20.30 -4.31 19.40
N VAL A 216 -19.86 -3.94 20.61
CA VAL A 216 -20.62 -3.03 21.49
C VAL A 216 -20.81 -1.67 20.83
N VAL A 217 -19.77 -1.06 20.27
CA VAL A 217 -19.92 0.21 19.54
C VAL A 217 -20.90 0.07 18.36
N ARG A 218 -20.90 -1.07 17.65
CA ARG A 218 -21.84 -1.31 16.55
C ARG A 218 -23.27 -1.55 17.00
N SER A 219 -23.52 -2.11 18.18
CA SER A 219 -24.88 -2.33 18.67
C SER A 219 -25.64 -1.01 18.83
N HIS A 220 -24.94 0.07 19.19
CA HIS A 220 -25.48 1.43 19.25
C HIS A 220 -26.02 1.93 17.91
N LYS A 221 -25.55 1.40 16.77
CA LYS A 221 -26.11 1.75 15.45
C LYS A 221 -27.55 1.30 15.30
N ARG A 222 -27.91 0.16 15.90
CA ARG A 222 -29.28 -0.35 15.91
C ARG A 222 -30.12 0.45 16.88
N ALA A 223 -29.60 0.73 18.09
CA ALA A 223 -30.27 1.57 19.07
C ALA A 223 -30.62 2.97 18.51
N LEU A 224 -29.72 3.59 17.74
CA LEU A 224 -30.00 4.86 17.06
C LEU A 224 -31.03 4.74 15.93
N ALA A 225 -31.05 3.62 15.20
CA ALA A 225 -32.03 3.39 14.13
C ALA A 225 -33.44 3.14 14.69
N GLU A 226 -33.54 2.53 15.87
CA GLU A 226 -34.79 2.20 16.57
C GLU A 226 -35.16 3.28 17.62
N ALA A 227 -34.51 4.45 17.59
CA ALA A 227 -34.75 5.50 18.57
C ALA A 227 -36.08 6.22 18.31
N HIS A 228 -37.07 5.99 19.17
CA HIS A 228 -38.37 6.66 19.13
C HIS A 228 -38.44 8.00 19.89
N SER A 229 -37.37 8.40 20.57
CA SER A 229 -37.36 9.61 21.40
C SER A 229 -35.93 10.17 21.52
N PRO A 230 -35.79 11.48 21.82
CA PRO A 230 -34.47 12.05 22.11
C PRO A 230 -33.81 11.40 23.35
N GLY A 231 -34.61 10.86 24.28
CA GLY A 231 -34.10 10.13 25.44
C GLY A 231 -33.34 8.84 25.07
N HIS A 232 -33.78 8.13 24.02
CA HIS A 232 -33.05 6.96 23.52
C HIS A 232 -31.69 7.34 22.91
N VAL A 233 -31.63 8.47 22.20
CA VAL A 233 -30.37 9.01 21.67
C VAL A 233 -29.44 9.42 22.82
N ASP A 234 -30.00 10.03 23.86
CA ASP A 234 -29.24 10.42 25.05
C ASP A 234 -28.66 9.20 25.80
N ALA A 235 -29.40 8.10 25.88
CA ALA A 235 -28.90 6.85 26.44
C ALA A 235 -27.70 6.29 25.65
N VAL A 236 -27.73 6.38 24.31
CA VAL A 236 -26.59 6.03 23.47
C VAL A 236 -25.39 6.94 23.77
N VAL A 237 -25.60 8.26 23.87
CA VAL A 237 -24.52 9.20 24.20
C VAL A 237 -23.91 8.89 25.57
N VAL A 238 -24.73 8.62 26.58
CA VAL A 238 -24.26 8.23 27.92
C VAL A 238 -23.40 6.97 27.83
N SER A 239 -23.87 5.92 27.16
CA SER A 239 -23.09 4.68 27.02
C SER A 239 -21.77 4.88 26.26
N LEU A 240 -21.73 5.75 25.24
CA LEU A 240 -20.48 6.11 24.57
C LEU A 240 -19.53 6.89 25.48
N VAL A 241 -20.04 7.75 26.36
CA VAL A 241 -19.24 8.49 27.36
C VAL A 241 -18.74 7.56 28.46
N ASP A 242 -19.52 6.57 28.88
CA ASP A 242 -19.08 5.55 29.83
C ASP A 242 -18.00 4.64 29.21
N GLY A 243 -18.15 4.29 27.92
CA GLY A 243 -17.09 3.61 27.17
C GLY A 243 -15.82 4.47 27.07
N LEU A 244 -15.96 5.78 26.86
CA LEU A 244 -14.86 6.73 26.81
C LEU A 244 -14.09 6.79 28.13
N THR A 245 -14.79 6.90 29.26
CA THR A 245 -14.15 6.93 30.58
C THR A 245 -13.43 5.62 30.87
N ALA A 246 -14.02 4.48 30.51
CA ALA A 246 -13.38 3.17 30.64
C ALA A 246 -12.11 3.05 29.76
N PHE A 247 -12.13 3.55 28.52
CA PHE A 247 -10.93 3.61 27.67
C PHE A 247 -9.83 4.50 28.25
N CYS A 248 -10.19 5.67 28.79
CA CYS A 248 -9.23 6.57 29.46
C CYS A 248 -8.62 5.94 30.71
N ALA A 249 -9.41 5.20 31.48
CA ALA A 249 -8.95 4.49 32.68
C ALA A 249 -8.17 3.20 32.36
N GLY A 250 -8.25 2.70 31.12
CA GLY A 250 -7.74 1.38 30.75
C GLY A 250 -8.51 0.24 31.42
N ASP A 251 -9.77 0.48 31.81
CA ASP A 251 -10.60 -0.49 32.52
C ASP A 251 -11.19 -1.52 31.54
N ARG A 252 -10.43 -2.60 31.34
CA ARG A 252 -10.79 -3.70 30.44
C ARG A 252 -12.07 -4.42 30.88
N THR A 253 -12.31 -4.56 32.19
CA THR A 253 -13.51 -5.26 32.67
C THR A 253 -14.76 -4.43 32.40
N ALA A 254 -14.70 -3.11 32.61
CA ALA A 254 -15.80 -2.21 32.25
C ALA A 254 -16.11 -2.22 30.74
N LEU A 255 -15.08 -2.23 29.88
CA LEU A 255 -15.25 -2.26 28.42
C LEU A 255 -15.90 -3.57 27.92
N LEU A 256 -15.65 -4.68 28.63
CA LEU A 256 -16.13 -6.01 28.22
C LEU A 256 -17.42 -6.44 28.93
N ALA A 257 -17.86 -5.73 29.97
CA ALA A 257 -19.04 -6.07 30.76
C ALA A 257 -20.31 -6.28 29.90
N ASN A 258 -20.46 -5.50 28.83
CA ASN A 258 -21.60 -5.57 27.92
C ASN A 258 -21.26 -6.20 26.55
N ALA A 259 -20.06 -6.77 26.41
CA ALA A 259 -19.58 -7.26 25.13
C ALA A 259 -20.00 -8.71 24.87
N PRO A 260 -20.50 -9.04 23.66
CA PRO A 260 -20.92 -10.40 23.33
C PRO A 260 -19.74 -11.38 23.46
N ASP A 261 -19.99 -12.60 23.92
CA ASP A 261 -18.93 -13.59 24.21
C ASP A 261 -18.13 -13.99 22.98
N GLN A 262 -18.76 -14.03 21.81
CA GLN A 262 -18.12 -14.40 20.55
C GLN A 262 -18.50 -13.42 19.45
N VAL A 263 -17.49 -12.96 18.69
CA VAL A 263 -17.67 -12.10 17.53
C VAL A 263 -16.92 -12.70 16.35
N ALA A 264 -17.66 -13.00 15.29
CA ALA A 264 -17.05 -13.50 14.06
C ALA A 264 -16.11 -12.43 13.46
N PRO A 265 -14.85 -12.78 13.13
CA PRO A 265 -13.91 -11.84 12.57
C PRO A 265 -14.41 -11.34 11.22
N ARG A 266 -14.56 -10.02 11.10
CA ARG A 266 -15.01 -9.40 9.87
C ARG A 266 -13.83 -9.30 8.90
N VAL A 267 -13.69 -10.31 8.05
CA VAL A 267 -12.69 -10.24 6.98
C VAL A 267 -13.15 -9.15 6.01
N ASN A 268 -12.47 -8.01 6.03
CA ASN A 268 -12.78 -6.88 5.17
C ASN A 268 -12.82 -7.38 3.71
N ARG A 269 -13.97 -7.23 3.05
CA ARG A 269 -14.17 -7.67 1.65
C ARG A 269 -13.12 -7.06 0.74
N PHE A 270 -12.71 -5.83 1.03
CA PHE A 270 -11.65 -5.14 0.31
C PHE A 270 -10.30 -5.80 0.53
N THR A 271 -9.91 -6.14 1.76
CA THR A 271 -8.66 -6.86 2.03
C THR A 271 -8.67 -8.23 1.36
N ARG A 272 -9.81 -8.93 1.37
CA ARG A 272 -9.96 -10.21 0.66
C ARG A 272 -9.85 -10.01 -0.86
N ALA A 273 -10.44 -8.97 -1.42
CA ALA A 273 -10.33 -8.64 -2.84
C ALA A 273 -8.91 -8.22 -3.23
N ALA A 274 -8.25 -7.41 -2.39
CA ALA A 274 -6.87 -6.96 -2.59
C ALA A 274 -5.90 -8.13 -2.55
N LEU A 275 -6.00 -9.00 -1.53
CA LEU A 275 -5.18 -10.21 -1.44
C LEU A 275 -5.41 -11.17 -2.62
N ARG A 276 -6.62 -11.18 -3.18
CA ARG A 276 -6.94 -11.93 -4.42
C ARG A 276 -6.41 -11.28 -5.69
N ALA A 277 -6.26 -9.96 -5.71
CA ALA A 277 -5.70 -9.23 -6.86
C ALA A 277 -4.17 -9.33 -6.94
N VAL A 278 -3.49 -9.62 -5.83
CA VAL A 278 -2.01 -9.71 -5.78
C VAL A 278 -1.46 -10.76 -6.77
N PRO A 279 -1.92 -12.02 -6.81
CA PRO A 279 -1.41 -13.01 -7.76
C PRO A 279 -1.61 -12.60 -9.23
N ALA A 280 -2.77 -12.03 -9.55
CA ALA A 280 -3.07 -11.51 -10.87
C ALA A 280 -2.12 -10.37 -11.28
N ALA A 281 -1.90 -9.42 -10.38
CA ALA A 281 -0.97 -8.32 -10.60
C ALA A 281 0.47 -8.81 -10.81
N VAL A 282 0.91 -9.83 -10.05
CA VAL A 282 2.23 -10.46 -10.20
C VAL A 282 2.39 -11.11 -11.58
N LEU A 283 1.37 -11.82 -12.07
CA LEU A 283 1.43 -12.45 -13.40
C LEU A 283 1.46 -11.42 -14.54
N ILE A 284 0.66 -10.36 -14.44
CA ILE A 284 0.68 -9.26 -15.42
C ILE A 284 2.06 -8.59 -15.41
N ALA A 285 2.60 -8.29 -14.22
CA ALA A 285 3.92 -7.70 -14.09
C ALA A 285 5.02 -8.61 -14.66
N ALA A 286 4.96 -9.92 -14.39
CA ALA A 286 5.91 -10.89 -14.94
C ALA A 286 5.86 -10.94 -16.47
N GLY A 287 4.67 -10.90 -17.08
CA GLY A 287 4.53 -10.86 -18.54
C GLY A 287 5.07 -9.57 -19.15
N ILE A 288 4.87 -8.42 -18.50
CA ILE A 288 5.41 -7.13 -18.95
C ILE A 288 6.94 -7.08 -18.81
N LEU A 289 7.50 -7.65 -17.74
CA LEU A 289 8.93 -7.61 -17.45
C LEU A 289 9.73 -8.68 -18.20
N LEU A 290 9.09 -9.73 -18.73
CA LEU A 290 9.73 -10.84 -19.43
C LEU A 290 10.72 -10.44 -20.56
N PRO A 291 10.46 -9.41 -21.40
CA PRO A 291 11.36 -8.99 -22.47
C PRO A 291 12.68 -8.41 -21.97
N LEU A 292 12.75 -7.98 -20.71
CA LEU A 292 13.97 -7.42 -20.11
C LEU A 292 15.02 -8.49 -19.79
N ILE A 293 14.67 -9.77 -19.90
CA ILE A 293 15.61 -10.89 -19.68
C ILE A 293 16.18 -11.32 -21.04
N PRO A 294 17.43 -10.97 -21.38
CA PRO A 294 18.00 -11.20 -22.71
C PRO A 294 18.01 -12.69 -23.10
N ALA A 295 18.18 -13.57 -22.11
CA ALA A 295 18.18 -15.02 -22.30
C ALA A 295 16.83 -15.56 -22.81
N VAL A 296 15.72 -14.86 -22.52
CA VAL A 296 14.37 -15.28 -22.92
C VAL A 296 13.95 -14.56 -24.19
N ALA A 297 14.28 -13.28 -24.33
CA ALA A 297 13.86 -12.41 -25.44
C ALA A 297 14.17 -12.96 -26.85
N HIS A 298 15.24 -13.73 -27.02
CA HIS A 298 15.67 -14.28 -28.31
C HIS A 298 14.97 -15.60 -28.69
N SER A 299 14.20 -16.18 -27.78
CA SER A 299 13.44 -17.39 -28.06
C SER A 299 12.06 -17.03 -28.65
N GLY A 300 11.64 -17.72 -29.72
CA GLY A 300 10.28 -17.57 -30.26
C GLY A 300 9.17 -17.89 -29.24
N LEU A 301 9.52 -18.56 -28.14
CA LEU A 301 8.65 -18.86 -27.00
C LEU A 301 8.34 -17.64 -26.12
N ALA A 302 9.16 -16.59 -26.15
CA ALA A 302 9.02 -15.43 -25.26
C ALA A 302 7.79 -14.58 -25.56
N SER A 303 7.43 -14.41 -26.85
CA SER A 303 6.25 -13.63 -27.22
C SER A 303 4.96 -14.33 -26.76
N ASN A 304 4.90 -15.65 -26.94
CA ASN A 304 3.77 -16.48 -26.52
C ASN A 304 3.65 -16.51 -24.99
N LEU A 305 4.78 -16.67 -24.28
CA LEU A 305 4.80 -16.69 -22.82
C LEU A 305 4.39 -15.34 -22.21
N ARG A 306 4.82 -14.23 -22.81
CA ARG A 306 4.43 -12.87 -22.41
C ARG A 306 2.91 -12.68 -22.49
N TRP A 307 2.33 -12.97 -23.65
CA TRP A 307 0.88 -12.84 -23.83
C TRP A 307 0.11 -13.77 -22.91
N TYR A 308 0.62 -14.99 -22.69
CA TYR A 308 0.01 -15.95 -21.78
C TYR A 308 -0.07 -15.44 -20.34
N LEU A 309 1.04 -14.94 -19.80
CA LEU A 309 1.10 -14.40 -18.43
C LEU A 309 0.16 -13.20 -18.26
N ILE A 310 0.11 -12.31 -19.25
CA ILE A 310 -0.79 -11.15 -19.22
C ILE A 310 -2.25 -11.60 -19.29
N VAL A 311 -2.60 -12.48 -20.23
CA VAL A 311 -3.99 -12.94 -20.41
C VAL A 311 -4.47 -13.71 -19.19
N ILE A 312 -3.66 -14.61 -18.62
CA ILE A 312 -4.03 -15.31 -17.38
C ILE A 312 -4.17 -14.33 -16.23
N GLY A 313 -3.24 -13.38 -16.07
CA GLY A 313 -3.34 -12.40 -15.00
C GLY A 313 -4.61 -11.55 -15.12
N VAL A 314 -4.98 -11.12 -16.32
CA VAL A 314 -6.23 -10.38 -16.59
C VAL A 314 -7.46 -11.24 -16.31
N ILE A 315 -7.47 -12.49 -16.78
CA ILE A 315 -8.58 -13.42 -16.51
C ILE A 315 -8.72 -13.63 -15.01
N MET A 316 -7.62 -13.87 -14.28
CA MET A 316 -7.61 -14.07 -12.83
C MET A 316 -8.04 -12.81 -12.07
N PHE A 317 -7.79 -11.62 -12.61
CA PHE A 317 -8.26 -10.35 -12.05
C PHE A 317 -9.78 -10.16 -12.22
N ILE A 318 -10.31 -10.53 -13.39
CA ILE A 318 -11.74 -10.36 -13.74
C ILE A 318 -12.60 -11.47 -13.13
N THR A 319 -12.11 -12.71 -13.14
CA THR A 319 -12.86 -13.86 -12.65
C THR A 319 -12.77 -13.96 -11.13
N THR A 320 -13.89 -13.63 -10.49
CA THR A 320 -14.05 -13.74 -9.03
C THR A 320 -14.27 -15.19 -8.55
N ARG A 321 -14.27 -16.18 -9.45
CA ARG A 321 -14.51 -17.61 -9.15
C ARG A 321 -13.27 -18.45 -9.42
N GLU A 322 -12.78 -19.11 -8.38
CA GLU A 322 -11.59 -19.97 -8.39
C GLU A 322 -11.72 -21.15 -9.37
N ASP A 323 -12.94 -21.66 -9.60
CA ASP A 323 -13.22 -22.77 -10.51
C ASP A 323 -13.00 -22.45 -12.01
N LEU A 324 -13.02 -21.16 -12.39
CA LEU A 324 -12.79 -20.76 -13.78
C LEU A 324 -11.29 -20.66 -14.09
N VAL A 325 -10.49 -20.29 -13.10
CA VAL A 325 -9.03 -20.14 -13.24
C VAL A 325 -8.37 -21.48 -13.53
N THR A 326 -8.80 -22.55 -12.85
CA THR A 326 -8.28 -23.91 -13.04
C THR A 326 -8.66 -24.50 -14.40
N LYS A 327 -9.90 -24.29 -14.85
CA LYS A 327 -10.35 -24.78 -16.18
C LYS A 327 -9.67 -24.05 -17.34
N ILE A 328 -9.40 -22.76 -17.18
CA ILE A 328 -8.75 -21.95 -18.21
C ILE A 328 -7.24 -22.26 -18.26
N SER A 329 -6.57 -22.44 -17.12
CA SER A 329 -5.16 -22.85 -17.12
C SER A 329 -4.96 -24.21 -17.80
N GLU A 330 -5.89 -25.14 -17.59
CA GLU A 330 -5.87 -26.47 -18.20
C GLU A 330 -6.14 -26.42 -19.71
N ALA A 331 -7.11 -25.61 -20.14
CA ALA A 331 -7.41 -25.42 -21.56
C ALA A 331 -6.25 -24.80 -22.33
N VAL A 332 -5.57 -23.81 -21.76
CA VAL A 332 -4.45 -23.15 -22.44
C VAL A 332 -3.17 -23.98 -22.40
N ALA A 333 -2.90 -24.70 -21.31
CA ALA A 333 -1.80 -25.68 -21.27
C ALA A 333 -1.93 -26.73 -22.38
N LYS A 334 -3.16 -27.13 -22.72
CA LYS A 334 -3.47 -28.10 -23.78
C LYS A 334 -3.25 -27.56 -25.20
N VAL A 335 -3.35 -26.24 -25.39
CA VAL A 335 -3.12 -25.58 -26.69
C VAL A 335 -1.62 -25.33 -26.93
N LEU A 336 -0.83 -25.13 -25.87
CA LEU A 336 0.60 -24.85 -25.94
C LEU A 336 1.51 -26.09 -26.04
N LEU A 337 1.04 -27.25 -25.56
CA LEU A 337 1.78 -28.52 -25.62
C LEU A 337 1.51 -29.32 -26.92
N LYS A 338 0.98 -28.66 -27.95
CA LYS A 338 0.68 -29.20 -29.26
C LYS A 338 1.52 -28.49 -30.32
#